data_AF-A0A962CJA5-F1
#
_entry.id   AF-A0A962CJA5-F1
#
_cell.length_a   1.000
_cell.length_b   1.000
_cell.length_c   1.000
_cell.angle_alpha   90.00
_cell.angle_beta   90.00
_cell.angle_gamma   90.00
#
_symmetry.space_group_name_H-M   'P 1'
#
loop_
_entity.id
_entity.type
_entity.pdbx_description
1 polymer ?
#
loop_
_entity_poly.entity_id
_entity_poly.type
_entity_poly.pdbx_seq_one_letter_code
_entity_poly.pdbx_strand_id
1 'polypeptide(L)'
;RHRFSEPRASLRELFARLVFNILCGNTDDHARNHAAFWDGERLSLTPAYDICPQQRAGQEATQAMKILGDNRYSRLTVCVEAAACFQLSETQARAIIDAQLATVRAQWTEVCDLARLGQTERNALWGRQFLNPFALQDYAET
;
A
#
# COMPACT_ATOMS: atom_id res chain seq x y z
N ARG A 1 2.06 10.66 16.94
CA ARG A 1 2.01 9.30 17.54
C ARG A 1 1.26 9.29 18.88
N HIS A 2 1.70 10.04 19.90
CA HIS A 2 1.10 9.99 21.25
C HIS A 2 -0.36 10.46 21.36
N ARG A 3 -0.88 11.19 20.37
CA ARG A 3 -2.28 11.65 20.35
C ARG A 3 -3.26 10.64 19.76
N PHE A 4 -2.79 9.51 19.21
CA PHE A 4 -3.68 8.45 18.71
C PHE A 4 -4.12 7.57 19.87
N SER A 5 -5.37 7.09 19.82
CA SER A 5 -5.90 6.14 20.79
C SER A 5 -5.12 4.83 20.80
N GLU A 6 -4.78 4.32 19.61
CA GLU A 6 -4.02 3.09 19.41
C GLU A 6 -2.78 3.35 18.52
N PRO A 7 -1.68 3.93 19.04
CA PRO A 7 -0.55 4.37 18.22
C PRO A 7 0.14 3.24 17.44
N ARG A 8 0.33 2.07 18.06
CA ARG A 8 0.97 0.92 17.41
C ARG A 8 0.10 0.34 16.30
N ALA A 9 -1.20 0.18 16.55
CA ALA A 9 -2.15 -0.29 15.53
C ALA A 9 -2.25 0.71 14.38
N SER A 10 -2.28 2.01 14.69
CA SER A 10 -2.33 3.08 13.68
C SER A 10 -1.08 3.09 12.80
N LEU A 11 0.12 2.90 13.36
CA LEU A 11 1.35 2.78 12.55
C LEU A 11 1.37 1.52 11.69
N ARG A 12 0.91 0.39 12.23
CA ARG A 12 0.75 -0.86 11.45
C ARG A 12 -0.21 -0.67 10.28
N GLU A 13 -1.32 0.03 10.50
CA GLU A 13 -2.31 0.33 9.47
C GLU A 13 -1.76 1.30 8.41
N LEU A 14 -1.04 2.35 8.80
CA LEU A 14 -0.38 3.25 7.84
C LEU A 14 0.65 2.53 6.98
N PHE A 15 1.40 1.58 7.57
CA PHE A 15 2.30 0.71 6.81
C PHE A 15 1.53 -0.16 5.81
N ALA A 16 0.41 -0.76 6.24
CA ALA A 16 -0.44 -1.57 5.37
C ALA A 16 -1.02 -0.76 4.20
N ARG A 17 -1.39 0.51 4.42
CA ARG A 17 -1.86 1.42 3.35
C ARG A 17 -0.76 1.75 2.34
N LEU A 18 0.45 2.05 2.83
CA LEU A 18 1.61 2.28 1.96
C LEU A 18 1.86 1.07 1.05
N VAL A 19 1.90 -0.14 1.63
CA VAL A 19 2.08 -1.38 0.87
C VAL A 19 0.96 -1.53 -0.17
N PHE A 20 -0.30 -1.36 0.24
CA PHE A 20 -1.42 -1.51 -0.68
C PHE A 20 -1.38 -0.50 -1.83
N ASN A 21 -1.03 0.77 -1.55
CA ASN A 21 -0.87 1.81 -2.56
C ASN A 21 0.18 1.41 -3.60
N ILE A 22 1.30 0.83 -3.18
CA ILE A 22 2.32 0.30 -4.10
C ILE A 22 1.78 -0.89 -4.90
N LEU A 23 1.08 -1.83 -4.25
CA LEU A 23 0.55 -3.03 -4.89
C LEU A 23 -0.55 -2.74 -5.91
N CYS A 24 -1.35 -1.69 -5.73
CA CYS A 24 -2.41 -1.28 -6.65
C CYS A 24 -1.99 -0.14 -7.60
N GLY A 25 -0.75 0.35 -7.52
CA GLY A 25 -0.27 1.42 -8.38
C GLY A 25 -0.93 2.77 -8.12
N ASN A 26 -1.38 3.00 -6.88
CA ASN A 26 -1.82 4.32 -6.42
C ASN A 26 -0.56 5.14 -6.08
N THR A 27 -0.19 6.08 -6.95
CA THR A 27 0.99 6.95 -6.74
C THR A 27 0.66 8.33 -6.18
N ASP A 28 -0.63 8.66 -6.10
CA ASP A 28 -1.17 9.96 -5.67
C ASP A 28 -1.48 10.02 -4.17
N ASP A 29 -0.83 9.18 -3.36
CA ASP A 29 -1.06 9.14 -1.92
C ASP A 29 -0.34 10.29 -1.20
N HIS A 30 -1.04 11.42 -1.08
CA HIS A 30 -0.57 12.61 -0.38
C HIS A 30 -1.02 12.63 1.08
N ALA A 31 -0.41 13.51 1.89
CA ALA A 31 -0.81 13.69 3.29
C ALA A 31 -2.30 14.02 3.49
N ARG A 32 -2.98 14.62 2.50
CA ARG A 32 -4.42 14.93 2.54
C ARG A 32 -5.32 13.70 2.36
N ASN A 33 -4.78 12.59 1.88
CA ASN A 33 -5.50 11.33 1.71
C ASN A 33 -5.47 10.47 2.99
N HIS A 34 -4.86 11.02 4.06
CA HIS A 34 -4.87 10.44 5.39
C HIS A 34 -5.59 11.37 6.36
N ALA A 35 -6.63 10.85 7.01
CA ALA A 35 -7.37 11.56 8.03
C ALA A 35 -7.51 10.74 9.32
N ALA A 36 -7.86 11.44 10.39
CA ALA A 36 -8.21 10.84 11.66
C ALA A 36 -9.43 11.55 12.24
N PHE A 37 -10.34 10.78 12.84
CA PHE A 37 -11.37 11.34 13.70
C PHE A 37 -10.74 11.88 14.97
N TRP A 38 -11.33 12.94 15.50
CA TRP A 38 -10.96 13.56 16.76
C TRP A 38 -12.17 13.56 17.69
N ASP A 39 -12.05 12.92 18.84
CA ASP A 39 -13.14 12.81 19.83
C ASP A 39 -13.11 13.92 20.91
N GLY A 40 -12.13 14.82 20.84
CA GLY A 40 -11.88 15.83 21.88
C GLY A 40 -10.60 15.59 22.69
N GLU A 41 -10.05 14.37 22.67
CA GLU A 41 -8.82 13.98 23.40
C GLU A 41 -7.85 13.16 22.54
N ARG A 42 -8.38 12.25 21.71
CA ARG A 42 -7.62 11.25 20.96
C ARG A 42 -8.01 11.20 19.49
N LEU A 43 -7.02 10.78 18.69
CA LEU A 43 -7.15 10.54 17.26
C LEU A 43 -7.37 9.06 16.98
N SER A 44 -8.27 8.75 16.05
CA SER A 44 -8.41 7.42 15.46
C SER A 44 -8.38 7.53 13.94
N LEU A 45 -7.62 6.67 13.25
CA LEU A 45 -7.56 6.71 11.79
C LEU A 45 -8.96 6.51 11.19
N THR A 46 -9.30 7.32 10.19
CA THR A 46 -10.45 7.01 9.35
C THR A 46 -10.18 5.75 8.53
N PRO A 47 -11.21 5.08 7.97
CA PRO A 47 -10.99 4.13 6.88
C PRO A 47 -10.12 4.75 5.77
N ALA A 48 -9.40 3.91 5.04
CA ALA A 48 -8.67 4.37 3.85
C ALA A 48 -9.67 4.85 2.78
N TYR A 49 -9.33 5.92 2.06
CA TYR A 49 -10.16 6.51 1.02
C TYR A 49 -9.27 7.05 -0.11
N ASP A 50 -9.89 7.44 -1.22
CA ASP A 50 -9.22 8.00 -2.40
C ASP A 50 -8.07 7.12 -2.93
N ILE A 51 -8.34 5.80 -3.00
CA ILE A 51 -7.43 4.83 -3.60
C ILE A 51 -7.75 4.76 -5.09
N CYS A 52 -6.89 5.35 -5.91
CA CYS A 52 -7.07 5.41 -7.35
C CYS A 52 -5.86 4.80 -8.08
N PRO A 53 -5.93 3.53 -8.52
CA PRO A 53 -4.91 2.94 -9.38
C PRO A 53 -4.67 3.77 -10.66
N GLN A 54 -3.44 4.24 -10.87
CA GLN A 54 -3.11 5.14 -11.99
C GLN A 54 -2.45 4.41 -13.16
N GLN A 55 -2.83 4.79 -14.38
CA GLN A 55 -2.06 4.42 -15.57
C GLN A 55 -0.67 5.04 -15.49
N ARG A 56 0.36 4.24 -15.82
CA ARG A 56 1.76 4.70 -15.81
C ARG A 56 2.39 4.54 -17.18
N ALA A 57 3.26 5.49 -17.52
CA ALA A 57 4.20 5.38 -18.63
C ALA A 57 5.55 4.93 -18.07
N GLY A 58 6.19 3.93 -18.71
CA GLY A 58 7.48 3.40 -18.28
C GLY A 58 7.41 2.26 -17.26
N GLN A 59 8.58 1.76 -16.88
CA GLN A 59 8.72 0.57 -16.02
C GLN A 59 8.79 0.91 -14.53
N GLU A 60 9.25 2.10 -14.17
CA GLU A 60 9.44 2.52 -12.78
C GLU A 60 8.29 3.41 -12.29
N ALA A 61 8.09 3.46 -10.97
CA ALA A 61 7.07 4.32 -10.35
C ALA A 61 7.54 4.88 -9.01
N THR A 62 7.11 6.10 -8.68
CA THR A 62 7.40 6.77 -7.40
C THR A 62 6.13 7.22 -6.70
N GLN A 63 6.13 7.15 -5.38
CA GLN A 63 5.06 7.67 -4.51
C GLN A 63 5.12 9.20 -4.42
N ALA A 64 3.96 9.84 -4.23
CA ALA A 64 3.86 11.28 -3.97
C ALA A 64 4.62 11.69 -2.70
N MET A 65 4.58 10.85 -1.67
CA MET A 65 5.32 11.02 -0.43
C MET A 65 6.61 10.19 -0.41
N LYS A 66 7.64 10.71 0.27
CA LYS A 66 8.88 9.97 0.54
C LYS A 66 8.58 8.80 1.48
N ILE A 67 9.14 7.63 1.17
CA ILE A 67 8.96 6.41 1.96
C ILE A 67 10.05 6.33 3.04
N LEU A 68 11.32 6.47 2.65
CA LEU A 68 12.47 6.44 3.55
C LEU A 68 13.56 7.39 3.07
N GLY A 69 13.95 8.37 3.90
CA GLY A 69 14.89 9.41 3.47
C GLY A 69 14.37 10.12 2.21
N ASP A 70 15.17 10.17 1.15
CA ASP A 70 14.75 10.67 -0.17
C ASP A 70 14.19 9.57 -1.11
N ASN A 71 14.16 8.32 -0.66
CA ASN A 71 13.64 7.22 -1.45
C ASN A 71 12.10 7.24 -1.47
N ARG A 72 11.55 7.32 -2.68
CA ARG A 72 10.12 7.28 -2.96
C ARG A 72 9.75 6.21 -4.00
N TYR A 73 10.66 5.30 -4.34
CA TYR A 73 10.37 4.26 -5.32
C TYR A 73 9.28 3.32 -4.80
N SER A 74 8.30 3.02 -5.65
CA SER A 74 7.18 2.14 -5.33
C SER A 74 7.64 0.68 -5.36
N ARG A 75 8.46 0.29 -4.40
CA ARG A 75 9.08 -1.04 -4.28
C ARG A 75 8.88 -1.60 -2.87
N LEU A 76 8.55 -2.88 -2.76
CA LEU A 76 8.32 -3.54 -1.47
C LEU A 76 9.58 -3.63 -0.62
N THR A 77 10.76 -3.73 -1.24
CA THR A 77 12.04 -3.67 -0.53
C THR A 77 12.22 -2.36 0.23
N VAL A 78 11.79 -1.23 -0.36
CA VAL A 78 11.83 0.09 0.30
C VAL A 78 10.86 0.15 1.48
N CYS A 79 9.70 -0.53 1.39
CA CYS A 79 8.81 -0.68 2.55
C CYS A 79 9.47 -1.48 3.68
N VAL A 80 10.17 -2.58 3.36
CA VAL A 80 10.89 -3.36 4.37
C VAL A 80 11.96 -2.51 5.06
N GLU A 81 12.75 -1.75 4.30
CA GLU A 81 13.74 -0.82 4.87
C GLU A 81 13.08 0.25 5.78
N ALA A 82 11.88 0.71 5.42
CA ALA A 82 11.12 1.68 6.19
C ALA A 82 10.41 1.10 7.42
N ALA A 83 10.44 -0.22 7.66
CA ALA A 83 9.66 -0.89 8.72
C ALA A 83 9.85 -0.26 10.12
N ALA A 84 11.10 0.09 10.46
CA ALA A 84 11.43 0.71 11.74
C ALA A 84 10.75 2.08 11.94
N CYS A 85 10.50 2.84 10.86
CA CYS A 85 9.74 4.08 10.91
C CYS A 85 8.32 3.85 11.42
N PHE A 86 7.74 2.66 11.19
CA PHE A 86 6.42 2.26 11.64
C PHE A 86 6.44 1.42 12.94
N GLN A 87 7.59 1.31 13.61
CA GLN A 87 7.78 0.47 14.80
C GLN A 87 7.47 -1.02 14.56
N LEU A 88 7.77 -1.49 13.35
CA LEU A 88 7.66 -2.89 12.97
C LEU A 88 9.06 -3.50 12.87
N SER A 89 9.20 -4.77 13.25
CA SER A 89 10.36 -5.56 12.83
C SER A 89 10.26 -5.90 11.34
N GLU A 90 11.38 -6.27 10.72
CA GLU A 90 11.39 -6.76 9.34
C GLU A 90 10.42 -7.94 9.15
N THR A 91 10.41 -8.91 10.07
CA THR A 91 9.48 -10.05 10.02
C THR A 91 8.01 -9.61 10.04
N GLN A 92 7.67 -8.63 10.88
CA GLN A 92 6.30 -8.10 10.94
C GLN A 92 5.91 -7.35 9.66
N ALA A 93 6.84 -6.59 9.09
CA ALA A 93 6.64 -5.88 7.84
C ALA A 93 6.44 -6.85 6.66
N ARG A 94 7.31 -7.87 6.54
CA ARG A 94 7.18 -8.93 5.54
C ARG A 94 5.86 -9.68 5.67
N ALA A 95 5.47 -10.05 6.89
CA ALA A 95 4.18 -10.72 7.11
C ALA A 95 2.96 -9.89 6.65
N ILE A 96 3.02 -8.55 6.76
CA ILE A 96 1.96 -7.68 6.21
C ILE A 96 1.99 -7.69 4.68
N ILE A 97 3.18 -7.57 4.09
CA ILE A 97 3.36 -7.54 2.64
C ILE A 97 2.90 -8.87 2.01
N ASP A 98 3.40 -10.00 2.51
CA ASP A 98 3.08 -11.34 2.01
C ASP A 98 1.57 -11.63 2.15
N ALA A 99 0.96 -11.24 3.28
CA ALA A 99 -0.48 -11.37 3.46
C ALA A 99 -1.29 -10.55 2.44
N GLN A 100 -0.88 -9.32 2.13
CA GLN A 100 -1.55 -8.51 1.11
C GLN A 100 -1.33 -9.06 -0.31
N LEU A 101 -0.12 -9.53 -0.63
CA LEU A 101 0.17 -10.18 -1.92
C LEU A 101 -0.72 -11.41 -2.12
N ALA A 102 -0.76 -12.29 -1.12
CA ALA A 102 -1.61 -13.47 -1.13
C ALA A 102 -3.09 -13.10 -1.29
N THR A 103 -3.55 -12.08 -0.55
CA THR A 103 -4.95 -11.61 -0.61
C THR A 103 -5.30 -11.06 -1.98
N VAL A 104 -4.47 -10.16 -2.55
CA VAL A 104 -4.72 -9.57 -3.87
C VAL A 104 -4.77 -10.66 -4.95
N ARG A 105 -3.86 -11.64 -4.90
CA ARG A 105 -3.88 -12.77 -5.84
C ARG A 105 -5.12 -13.65 -5.67
N ALA A 106 -5.46 -14.03 -4.45
CA ALA A 106 -6.57 -14.92 -4.16
C ALA A 106 -7.93 -14.30 -4.50
N GLN A 107 -8.08 -12.99 -4.27
CA GLN A 107 -9.34 -12.27 -4.40
C GLN A 107 -9.52 -11.61 -5.78
N TRP A 108 -8.48 -11.60 -6.63
CA TRP A 108 -8.50 -10.87 -7.90
C TRP A 108 -9.73 -11.17 -8.75
N THR A 109 -9.99 -12.45 -8.99
CA THR A 109 -11.10 -12.88 -9.86
C THR A 109 -12.45 -12.47 -9.28
N GLU A 110 -12.69 -12.77 -8.00
CA GLU A 110 -13.95 -12.45 -7.32
C GLU A 110 -14.22 -10.94 -7.29
N VAL A 111 -13.22 -10.13 -6.95
CA VAL A 111 -13.35 -8.67 -6.95
C VAL A 111 -13.59 -8.13 -8.36
N CYS A 112 -12.92 -8.68 -9.37
CA CYS A 112 -13.16 -8.29 -10.76
C CYS A 112 -14.57 -8.66 -11.23
N ASP A 113 -15.12 -9.80 -10.80
CA ASP A 113 -16.49 -10.22 -11.09
C ASP A 113 -17.50 -9.26 -10.42
N LEU A 114 -17.28 -8.92 -9.15
CA LEU A 114 -18.11 -7.94 -8.42
C LEU A 114 -18.08 -6.56 -9.09
N ALA A 115 -16.91 -6.13 -9.56
CA ALA A 115 -16.73 -4.89 -10.30
C ALA A 115 -17.21 -4.98 -11.77
N ARG A 116 -17.68 -6.15 -12.22
CA ARG A 116 -18.14 -6.41 -13.60
C ARG A 116 -17.10 -6.13 -14.68
N LEU A 117 -15.82 -6.38 -14.37
CA LEU A 117 -14.73 -6.19 -15.30
C LEU A 117 -14.66 -7.35 -16.30
N GLY A 118 -14.66 -7.04 -17.59
CA GLY A 118 -14.41 -8.01 -18.66
C GLY A 118 -12.95 -8.45 -18.71
N GLN A 119 -12.67 -9.51 -19.48
CA GLN A 119 -11.31 -10.08 -19.57
C GLN A 119 -10.27 -9.04 -20.06
N THR A 120 -10.66 -8.18 -20.99
CA THR A 120 -9.78 -7.12 -21.52
C THR A 120 -9.37 -6.13 -20.42
N GLU A 121 -10.30 -5.73 -19.55
CA GLU A 121 -10.02 -4.80 -18.44
C GLU A 121 -9.15 -5.47 -17.38
N ARG A 122 -9.43 -6.73 -17.04
CA ARG A 122 -8.59 -7.52 -16.11
C ARG A 122 -7.15 -7.61 -16.61
N ASN A 123 -6.97 -7.93 -17.89
CA ASN A 123 -5.65 -7.99 -18.53
C ASN A 123 -4.98 -6.61 -18.60
N ALA A 124 -5.76 -5.54 -18.70
CA ALA A 124 -5.24 -4.19 -18.71
C ALA A 124 -4.76 -3.72 -17.33
N LEU A 125 -5.33 -4.25 -16.25
CA LEU A 125 -4.98 -3.89 -14.88
C LEU A 125 -3.89 -4.78 -14.27
N TRP A 126 -3.95 -6.08 -14.52
CA TRP A 126 -3.05 -7.05 -13.91
C TRP A 126 -1.62 -6.95 -14.46
N GLY A 127 -0.62 -6.95 -13.56
CA GLY A 127 0.78 -6.73 -13.90
C GLY A 127 1.10 -5.29 -14.32
N ARG A 128 0.10 -4.39 -14.37
CA ARG A 128 0.25 -2.98 -14.75
C ARG A 128 -0.07 -2.06 -13.59
N GLN A 129 -1.34 -1.87 -13.26
CA GLN A 129 -1.77 -1.13 -12.08
C GLN A 129 -1.59 -2.02 -10.84
N PHE A 130 -2.12 -3.24 -10.90
CA PHE A 130 -2.05 -4.19 -9.80
C PHE A 130 -0.87 -5.15 -9.97
N LEU A 131 -0.12 -5.38 -8.89
CA LEU A 131 1.01 -6.31 -8.80
C LEU A 131 2.02 -6.16 -9.94
N ASN A 132 2.43 -4.93 -10.21
CA ASN A 132 3.40 -4.68 -11.24
C ASN A 132 4.80 -5.23 -10.89
N PRO A 133 5.54 -5.77 -11.86
CA PRO A 133 6.86 -6.34 -11.62
C PRO A 133 7.85 -5.41 -10.92
N PHE A 134 7.81 -4.11 -11.18
CA PHE A 134 8.70 -3.14 -10.53
C PHE A 134 8.46 -3.09 -9.01
N ALA A 135 7.21 -3.19 -8.56
CA ALA A 135 6.90 -3.21 -7.13
C ALA A 135 7.53 -4.41 -6.41
N LEU A 136 7.61 -5.54 -7.11
CA LEU A 136 8.13 -6.82 -6.64
C LEU A 136 9.65 -6.97 -6.85
N GLN A 137 10.30 -6.04 -7.52
CA GLN A 137 11.71 -6.16 -7.89
C GLN A 137 12.59 -6.34 -6.65
N ASP A 138 13.39 -7.41 -6.66
CA ASP A 138 14.27 -7.87 -5.57
C ASP A 138 13.54 -8.21 -4.26
N TYR A 139 12.21 -8.35 -4.28
CA TYR A 139 11.43 -8.84 -3.15
C TYR A 139 11.12 -10.33 -3.32
N ALA A 140 11.59 -11.14 -2.38
CA ALA A 140 11.20 -12.54 -2.26
C ALA A 140 10.24 -12.70 -1.08
N GLU A 141 9.09 -13.30 -1.34
CA GLU A 141 8.11 -13.74 -0.33
C GLU A 141 8.74 -14.80 0.57
N THR A 142 8.33 -14.84 1.84
CA THR A 142 8.88 -15.77 2.85
C THR A 142 8.10 -17.07 3.00
#